data_AF-A0A183D4A8-F1
#
_entry.id   AF-A0A183D4A8-F1
#
_cell.length_a   1.000
_cell.length_b   1.000
_cell.length_c   1.000
_cell.angle_alpha   90.00
_cell.angle_beta   90.00
_cell.angle_gamma   90.00
#
_symmetry.space_group_name_H-M   'P 1'
#
loop_
_entity.id
_entity.type
_entity.pdbx_description
1 polymer ?
#
loop_
_entity_poly.entity_id
_entity_poly.type
_entity_poly.pdbx_seq_one_letter_code
_entity_poly.pdbx_strand_id
1 'polypeptide(L)'
;LLIIVILVAFDMVMCWYSFPELVFPLYIFPMLIAGCSTHATIAHLHKKLNAEMVHFDGVLLLFAILLAYSTYLGIASAFFLLIHAFFPLLRDPLIYLLGKMGLITRVTPRCLLFTQLLCTVPVMVFDAYAAMLLFDFFVPVTGRMGVSINPEYVMMPLSLFVALSFVLYTVCRTECSIAIFAFLLFGKIDGSREERVRDKNFKLSSLALQP
;
A
#
# COMPACT_ATOMS: atom_id res chain seq x y z
N LEU A 1 -5.63 11.86 -12.30
CA LEU A 1 -5.91 12.75 -13.45
C LEU A 1 -5.46 14.19 -13.21
N LEU A 2 -5.99 14.89 -12.20
CA LEU A 2 -5.63 16.30 -11.93
C LEU A 2 -4.11 16.52 -11.75
N ILE A 3 -3.44 15.61 -11.04
CA ILE A 3 -1.97 15.61 -10.84
C ILE A 3 -1.22 15.52 -12.18
N ILE A 4 -1.67 14.69 -13.11
CA ILE A 4 -1.03 14.53 -14.43
C ILE A 4 -1.20 15.80 -15.25
N VAL A 5 -2.40 16.40 -15.24
CA VAL A 5 -2.66 17.65 -15.94
C VAL A 5 -1.73 18.76 -15.44
N ILE A 6 -1.49 18.81 -14.12
CA ILE A 6 -0.52 19.73 -13.53
C ILE A 6 0.90 19.41 -14.01
N LEU A 7 1.35 18.15 -13.93
CA LEU A 7 2.70 17.76 -14.37
C LEU A 7 2.96 18.05 -15.85
N VAL A 8 1.97 17.79 -16.70
CA VAL A 8 2.02 18.11 -18.14
C VAL A 8 2.03 19.63 -18.36
N ALA A 9 1.25 20.40 -17.58
CA ALA A 9 1.22 21.86 -17.71
C ALA A 9 2.54 22.53 -17.26
N PHE A 10 3.25 21.94 -16.30
CA PHE A 10 4.56 22.42 -15.83
C PHE A 10 5.75 21.80 -16.58
N ASP A 11 5.51 21.02 -17.63
CA ASP A 11 6.52 20.29 -18.41
C ASP A 11 7.44 19.38 -17.53
N MET A 12 6.91 18.93 -16.40
CA MET A 12 7.58 18.09 -15.41
C MET A 12 7.25 16.60 -15.62
N VAL A 13 7.12 16.19 -16.88
CA VAL A 13 6.86 14.80 -17.26
C VAL A 13 8.10 13.96 -16.95
N MET A 14 7.93 12.75 -16.38
CA MET A 14 9.04 11.87 -15.99
C MET A 14 9.99 12.42 -14.91
N CYS A 15 9.62 13.45 -14.11
CA CYS A 15 10.49 13.93 -13.03
C CYS A 15 10.89 12.83 -12.01
N TRP A 16 10.03 11.83 -11.85
CA TRP A 16 10.28 10.65 -11.03
C TRP A 16 11.32 9.67 -11.64
N TYR A 17 11.71 9.81 -12.91
CA TYR A 17 12.78 9.00 -13.49
C TYR A 17 14.14 9.31 -12.87
N SER A 18 14.42 10.61 -12.63
CA SER A 18 15.63 11.04 -11.92
C SER A 18 15.56 10.77 -10.42
N PHE A 19 14.35 10.79 -9.84
CA PHE A 19 14.10 10.54 -8.43
C PHE A 19 12.89 9.60 -8.25
N PRO A 20 13.08 8.26 -8.27
CA PRO A 20 11.99 7.29 -8.18
C PRO A 20 11.23 7.37 -6.84
N GLU A 21 11.87 7.91 -5.81
CA GLU A 21 11.26 8.17 -4.51
C GLU A 21 10.13 9.21 -4.57
N LEU A 22 10.11 10.08 -5.61
CA LEU A 22 9.08 11.10 -5.78
C LEU A 22 7.72 10.50 -6.17
N VAL A 23 7.68 9.27 -6.71
CA VAL A 23 6.43 8.60 -7.13
C VAL A 23 5.47 8.44 -5.95
N PHE A 24 6.00 8.12 -4.76
CA PHE A 24 5.19 7.89 -3.56
C PHE A 24 4.45 9.16 -3.08
N PRO A 25 5.13 10.28 -2.76
CA PRO A 25 4.46 11.51 -2.34
C PRO A 25 3.66 12.17 -3.47
N LEU A 26 4.04 11.97 -4.74
CA LEU A 26 3.39 12.64 -5.86
C LEU A 26 2.09 11.95 -6.29
N TYR A 27 2.06 10.61 -6.34
CA TYR A 27 0.86 9.87 -6.78
C TYR A 27 0.13 9.17 -5.63
N ILE A 28 0.85 8.47 -4.75
CA ILE A 28 0.22 7.63 -3.73
C ILE A 28 -0.37 8.49 -2.61
N PHE A 29 0.38 9.45 -2.08
CA PHE A 29 -0.05 10.25 -0.94
C PHE A 29 -1.34 11.07 -1.20
N PRO A 30 -1.50 11.77 -2.34
CA PRO A 30 -2.74 12.48 -2.62
C PRO A 30 -3.92 11.55 -2.85
N MET A 31 -3.68 10.36 -3.42
CA MET A 31 -4.73 9.35 -3.60
C MET A 31 -5.17 8.72 -2.27
N LEU A 32 -4.24 8.48 -1.34
CA LEU A 32 -4.56 8.02 0.01
C LEU A 32 -5.37 9.08 0.76
N ILE A 33 -4.98 10.36 0.69
CA ILE A 33 -5.75 11.46 1.31
C ILE A 33 -7.15 11.51 0.71
N ALA A 34 -7.28 11.53 -0.62
CA ALA A 34 -8.57 11.58 -1.29
C ALA A 34 -9.46 10.36 -0.96
N GLY A 35 -8.88 9.16 -0.94
CA GLY A 35 -9.58 7.93 -0.56
C GLY A 35 -10.04 7.94 0.90
N CYS A 36 -9.19 8.37 1.82
CA CYS A 36 -9.54 8.47 3.24
C CYS A 36 -10.57 9.57 3.49
N SER A 37 -10.46 10.72 2.83
CA SER A 37 -11.44 11.80 2.93
C SER A 37 -12.80 11.37 2.40
N THR A 38 -12.86 10.73 1.23
CA THR A 38 -14.14 10.22 0.69
C THR A 38 -14.76 9.18 1.62
N HIS A 39 -13.96 8.24 2.15
CA HIS A 39 -14.43 7.28 3.14
C HIS A 39 -14.95 7.94 4.41
N ALA A 40 -14.24 8.94 4.95
CA ALA A 40 -14.67 9.71 6.12
C ALA A 40 -15.96 10.50 5.88
N THR A 41 -16.11 11.13 4.71
CA THR A 41 -17.33 11.85 4.33
C THR A 41 -18.52 10.89 4.21
N ILE A 42 -18.34 9.72 3.57
CA ILE A 42 -19.38 8.69 3.43
C ILE A 42 -19.78 8.14 4.80
N ALA A 43 -18.80 7.88 5.67
CA ALA A 43 -19.04 7.42 7.04
C ALA A 43 -19.79 8.47 7.88
N HIS A 44 -19.49 9.75 7.71
CA HIS A 44 -20.20 10.83 8.40
C HIS A 44 -21.64 11.01 7.89
N LEU A 45 -21.87 10.79 6.60
CA LEU A 45 -23.21 10.81 5.98
C LEU A 45 -24.05 9.61 6.42
N HIS A 46 -23.47 8.41 6.45
CA HIS A 46 -24.14 7.18 6.84
C HIS A 46 -23.77 6.80 8.28
N LYS A 47 -24.45 7.41 9.27
CA LYS A 47 -24.31 7.12 10.71
C LYS A 47 -24.85 5.74 11.12
N LYS A 48 -24.37 4.67 10.49
CA LYS A 48 -24.73 3.30 10.85
C LYS A 48 -23.71 2.73 11.83
N LEU A 49 -24.18 2.44 13.04
CA LEU A 49 -23.45 1.59 14.00
C LEU A 49 -23.16 0.24 13.32
N ASN A 50 -21.92 -0.25 13.44
CA ASN A 50 -21.42 -1.52 12.87
C ASN A 50 -21.11 -1.55 11.36
N ALA A 51 -21.24 -0.43 10.63
CA ALA A 51 -20.90 -0.40 9.20
C ALA A 51 -19.43 -0.79 8.92
N GLU A 52 -18.52 -0.48 9.84
CA GLU A 52 -17.10 -0.78 9.74
C GLU A 52 -16.80 -2.29 9.77
N MET A 53 -17.53 -3.05 10.60
CA MET A 53 -17.33 -4.50 10.70
C MET A 53 -17.84 -5.21 9.45
N VAL A 54 -19.00 -4.77 8.93
CA VAL A 54 -19.56 -5.29 7.68
C VAL A 54 -18.67 -4.95 6.48
N HIS A 55 -18.09 -3.75 6.46
CA HIS A 55 -17.15 -3.37 5.40
C HIS A 55 -15.94 -4.30 5.37
N PHE A 56 -15.34 -4.54 6.54
CA PHE A 56 -14.18 -5.41 6.63
C PHE A 56 -14.47 -6.86 6.24
N ASP A 57 -15.57 -7.44 6.75
CA ASP A 57 -15.97 -8.81 6.39
C ASP A 57 -16.31 -8.90 4.89
N GLY A 58 -16.88 -7.84 4.31
CA GLY A 58 -17.13 -7.74 2.87
C GLY A 58 -15.85 -7.70 2.03
N VAL A 59 -14.84 -6.93 2.45
CA VAL A 59 -13.52 -6.88 1.80
C VAL A 59 -12.84 -8.25 1.89
N LEU A 60 -12.92 -8.93 3.03
CA LEU A 60 -12.37 -10.28 3.20
C LEU A 60 -13.05 -11.30 2.28
N LEU A 61 -14.38 -11.26 2.18
CA LEU A 61 -15.15 -12.12 1.28
C LEU A 61 -14.78 -11.88 -0.19
N LEU A 62 -14.59 -10.62 -0.59
CA LEU A 62 -14.16 -10.26 -1.95
C LEU A 62 -12.80 -10.88 -2.27
N PHE A 63 -11.82 -10.75 -1.37
CA PHE A 63 -10.49 -11.36 -1.55
C PHE A 63 -10.55 -12.89 -1.57
N ALA A 64 -11.41 -13.51 -0.76
CA ALA A 64 -11.60 -14.96 -0.78
C ALA A 64 -12.17 -15.46 -2.12
N ILE A 65 -13.15 -14.75 -2.70
CA ILE A 65 -13.71 -15.08 -4.02
C ILE A 65 -12.65 -14.91 -5.11
N LEU A 66 -11.90 -13.80 -5.09
CA LEU A 66 -10.82 -13.55 -6.04
C LEU A 66 -9.71 -14.61 -5.93
N LEU A 67 -9.38 -15.05 -4.72
CA LEU A 67 -8.42 -16.12 -4.48
C LEU A 67 -8.92 -17.45 -5.06
N ALA A 68 -10.17 -17.82 -4.78
CA ALA A 68 -10.78 -19.05 -5.31
C ALA A 68 -10.78 -19.06 -6.84
N TYR A 69 -11.16 -17.93 -7.45
CA TYR A 69 -11.14 -17.75 -8.90
C TYR A 69 -9.71 -17.85 -9.49
N SER A 70 -8.73 -17.18 -8.87
CA SER A 70 -7.34 -17.20 -9.33
C SER A 70 -6.69 -18.58 -9.18
N THR A 71 -7.08 -19.32 -8.14
CA THR A 71 -6.64 -20.70 -7.89
C THR A 71 -7.20 -21.65 -8.94
N TYR A 72 -8.47 -21.47 -9.34
CA TYR A 72 -9.08 -22.26 -10.42
C TYR A 72 -8.35 -22.06 -11.75
N LEU A 73 -7.87 -20.85 -12.03
CA LEU A 73 -7.08 -20.53 -13.21
C LEU A 73 -5.61 -20.95 -13.12
N GLY A 74 -5.14 -21.45 -11.97
CA GLY A 74 -3.75 -21.86 -11.78
C GLY A 74 -2.74 -20.70 -11.85
N ILE A 75 -3.17 -19.48 -11.53
CA ILE A 75 -2.32 -18.29 -11.63
C ILE A 75 -1.31 -18.27 -10.49
N ALA A 76 -0.02 -18.17 -10.81
CA ALA A 76 1.05 -18.15 -9.81
C ALA A 76 0.91 -16.98 -8.82
N SER A 77 0.44 -15.80 -9.23
CA SER A 77 0.26 -14.63 -8.35
C SER A 77 -0.87 -14.76 -7.32
N ALA A 78 -1.61 -15.87 -7.30
CA ALA A 78 -2.63 -16.14 -6.28
C ALA A 78 -2.08 -16.13 -4.84
N PHE A 79 -0.76 -16.33 -4.65
CA PHE A 79 -0.14 -16.22 -3.33
C PHE A 79 -0.28 -14.82 -2.71
N PHE A 80 -0.32 -13.75 -3.52
CA PHE A 80 -0.55 -12.40 -3.01
C PHE A 80 -1.93 -12.29 -2.37
N LEU A 81 -2.97 -12.80 -3.05
CA LEU A 81 -4.35 -12.83 -2.56
C LEU A 81 -4.49 -13.74 -1.34
N LEU A 82 -3.73 -14.84 -1.28
CA LEU A 82 -3.71 -15.73 -0.12
C LEU A 82 -3.22 -15.00 1.13
N ILE A 83 -2.11 -14.26 1.04
CA ILE A 83 -1.57 -13.48 2.15
C ILE A 83 -2.60 -12.43 2.62
N HIS A 84 -3.26 -11.76 1.67
CA HIS A 84 -4.30 -10.75 1.92
C HIS A 84 -5.55 -11.31 2.60
N ALA A 85 -5.89 -12.59 2.37
CA ALA A 85 -7.02 -13.25 3.01
C ALA A 85 -6.63 -13.92 4.33
N PHE A 86 -5.47 -14.57 4.38
CA PHE A 86 -5.05 -15.42 5.49
C PHE A 86 -4.82 -14.65 6.80
N PHE A 87 -4.07 -13.54 6.75
CA PHE A 87 -3.77 -12.76 7.95
C PHE A 87 -5.02 -12.13 8.58
N PRO A 88 -5.93 -11.49 7.81
CA PRO A 88 -7.24 -11.09 8.31
C PRO A 88 -8.08 -12.22 8.90
N LEU A 89 -8.03 -13.42 8.30
CA LEU A 89 -8.79 -14.58 8.77
C LEU A 89 -8.28 -15.10 10.13
N LEU A 90 -7.01 -14.85 10.47
CA LEU A 90 -6.44 -15.18 11.78
C LEU A 90 -7.02 -14.33 12.92
N ARG A 91 -7.77 -13.26 12.62
CA ARG A 91 -8.46 -12.43 13.63
C ARG A 91 -9.36 -13.27 14.55
N ASP A 92 -10.24 -14.09 13.99
CA ASP A 92 -11.22 -14.88 14.74
C ASP A 92 -10.57 -15.91 15.70
N PRO A 93 -9.60 -16.75 15.27
CA PRO A 93 -8.91 -17.64 16.18
C PRO A 93 -8.05 -16.89 17.21
N LEU A 94 -7.51 -15.71 16.88
CA LEU A 94 -6.78 -14.89 17.87
C LEU A 94 -7.71 -14.41 18.98
N ILE A 95 -8.91 -13.93 18.64
CA ILE A 95 -9.92 -13.50 19.61
C ILE A 95 -10.36 -14.68 20.48
N TYR A 96 -10.59 -15.85 19.87
CA TYR A 96 -10.93 -17.07 20.59
C TYR A 96 -9.84 -17.49 21.58
N LEU A 97 -8.57 -17.43 21.17
CA LEU A 97 -7.43 -17.76 22.02
C LEU A 97 -7.27 -16.76 23.18
N LEU A 98 -7.42 -15.46 22.90
CA LEU A 98 -7.39 -14.41 23.92
C LEU A 98 -8.53 -14.53 24.94
N GLY A 99 -9.71 -14.98 24.50
CA GLY A 99 -10.84 -15.32 25.37
C GLY A 99 -10.53 -16.55 26.24
N LYS A 100 -9.90 -17.58 25.66
CA LYS A 100 -9.49 -18.80 26.39
C LYS A 100 -8.39 -18.54 27.42
N MET A 101 -7.50 -17.58 27.17
CA MET A 101 -6.45 -17.14 28.09
C MET A 101 -6.96 -16.25 29.24
N GLY A 102 -8.28 -15.95 29.29
CA GLY A 102 -8.89 -15.16 30.36
C GLY A 102 -8.50 -13.68 30.37
N LEU A 103 -7.78 -13.20 29.36
CA LEU A 103 -7.29 -11.82 29.29
C LEU A 103 -8.43 -10.81 28.99
N ILE A 104 -9.53 -11.28 28.38
CA ILE A 104 -10.67 -10.46 27.96
C ILE A 104 -11.97 -11.15 28.41
N THR A 105 -12.52 -10.72 29.54
CA THR A 105 -13.84 -11.16 30.04
C THR A 105 -15.01 -10.40 29.39
N ARG A 106 -14.75 -9.30 28.68
CA ARG A 106 -15.73 -8.52 27.91
C ARG A 106 -15.19 -8.14 26.54
N VAL A 107 -15.82 -8.66 25.48
CA VAL A 107 -15.51 -8.30 24.09
C VAL A 107 -15.87 -6.82 23.87
N THR A 108 -14.90 -5.95 24.11
CA THR A 108 -15.04 -4.50 23.95
C THR A 108 -14.68 -4.14 22.51
N PRO A 109 -15.39 -3.21 21.84
CA PRO A 109 -15.08 -2.80 20.46
C PRO A 109 -13.63 -2.33 20.25
N ARG A 110 -13.00 -1.79 21.31
CA ARG A 110 -11.56 -1.44 21.29
C ARG A 110 -10.63 -2.64 21.13
N CYS A 111 -10.97 -3.78 21.73
CA CYS A 111 -10.17 -5.00 21.64
C CYS A 111 -10.30 -5.66 20.26
N LEU A 112 -11.50 -5.61 19.67
CA LEU A 112 -11.72 -6.02 18.28
C LEU A 112 -10.89 -5.18 17.31
N LEU A 113 -10.92 -3.86 17.45
CA LEU A 113 -10.12 -2.95 16.61
C LEU A 113 -8.60 -3.12 16.80
N PHE A 114 -8.16 -3.44 18.02
CA PHE A 114 -6.73 -3.68 18.28
C PHE A 114 -6.25 -4.99 17.65
N THR A 115 -7.01 -6.07 17.83
CA THR A 115 -6.70 -7.39 17.26
C THR A 115 -6.72 -7.35 15.73
N GLN A 116 -7.68 -6.60 15.20
CA GLN A 116 -7.77 -6.26 13.78
C GLN A 116 -6.51 -5.56 13.29
N LEU A 117 -6.13 -4.44 13.92
CA LEU A 117 -4.94 -3.68 13.54
C LEU A 117 -3.70 -4.57 13.53
N LEU A 118 -3.53 -5.40 14.57
CA LEU A 118 -2.42 -6.35 14.71
C LEU A 118 -2.35 -7.34 13.53
N CYS A 119 -3.49 -7.88 13.09
CA CYS A 119 -3.55 -8.80 11.95
C CYS A 119 -3.34 -8.10 10.61
N THR A 120 -3.70 -6.82 10.50
CA THR A 120 -3.53 -6.04 9.26
C THR A 120 -2.11 -5.48 9.08
N VAL A 121 -1.33 -5.27 10.15
CA VAL A 121 0.07 -4.80 10.05
C VAL A 121 0.93 -5.64 9.10
N PRO A 122 1.02 -6.98 9.23
CA PRO A 122 1.87 -7.79 8.34
C PRO A 122 1.43 -7.70 6.87
N VAL A 123 0.12 -7.57 6.60
CA VAL A 123 -0.42 -7.35 5.25
C VAL A 123 0.06 -6.00 4.72
N MET A 124 -0.06 -4.92 5.51
CA MET A 124 0.39 -3.60 5.06
C MET A 124 1.90 -3.53 4.79
N VAL A 125 2.72 -4.23 5.57
CA VAL A 125 4.17 -4.32 5.33
C VAL A 125 4.45 -5.05 4.01
N PHE A 126 3.75 -6.15 3.77
CA PHE A 126 3.88 -6.91 2.54
C PHE A 126 3.43 -6.10 1.32
N ASP A 127 2.33 -5.35 1.43
CA ASP A 127 1.82 -4.50 0.37
C ASP A 127 2.76 -3.33 0.06
N ALA A 128 3.36 -2.73 1.10
CA ALA A 128 4.39 -1.70 0.92
C ALA A 128 5.57 -2.27 0.13
N TYR A 129 6.00 -3.48 0.45
CA TYR A 129 7.10 -4.14 -0.23
C TYR A 129 6.74 -4.52 -1.68
N ALA A 130 5.53 -5.03 -1.91
CA ALA A 130 5.03 -5.36 -3.24
C ALA A 130 4.91 -4.09 -4.11
N ALA A 131 4.41 -2.99 -3.55
CA ALA A 131 4.34 -1.70 -4.23
C ALA A 131 5.73 -1.18 -4.62
N MET A 132 6.72 -1.29 -3.72
CA MET A 132 8.11 -0.91 -4.02
C MET A 132 8.69 -1.73 -5.18
N LEU A 133 8.60 -3.06 -5.12
CA LEU A 133 9.07 -3.94 -6.20
C LEU A 133 8.43 -3.62 -7.54
N LEU A 134 7.14 -3.30 -7.49
CA LEU A 134 6.36 -2.96 -8.66
C LEU A 134 6.82 -1.62 -9.24
N PHE A 135 7.07 -0.57 -8.45
CA PHE A 135 7.65 0.67 -8.96
C PHE A 135 9.11 0.50 -9.44
N ASP A 136 9.93 -0.25 -8.73
CA ASP A 136 11.32 -0.55 -9.14
C ASP A 136 11.37 -1.32 -10.46
N PHE A 137 10.35 -2.12 -10.77
CA PHE A 137 10.21 -2.79 -12.05
C PHE A 137 9.67 -1.86 -13.15
N PHE A 138 8.63 -1.07 -12.86
CA PHE A 138 7.99 -0.23 -13.86
C PHE A 138 8.82 1.01 -14.26
N VAL A 139 9.62 1.57 -13.35
CA VAL A 139 10.44 2.77 -13.65
C VAL A 139 11.45 2.51 -14.79
N PRO A 140 12.25 1.43 -14.79
CA PRO A 140 13.12 1.10 -15.91
C PRO A 140 12.38 0.72 -17.20
N VAL A 141 11.25 0.02 -17.10
CA VAL A 141 10.47 -0.42 -18.27
C VAL A 141 9.88 0.78 -19.00
N THR A 142 9.25 1.69 -18.26
CA THR A 142 8.66 2.92 -18.81
C THR A 142 9.71 3.87 -19.37
N GLY A 143 10.91 3.94 -18.75
CA GLY A 143 12.04 4.70 -19.28
C GLY A 143 12.55 4.19 -20.63
N ARG A 144 12.43 2.88 -20.91
CA ARG A 144 12.83 2.28 -22.20
C ARG A 144 11.76 2.35 -23.28
N MET A 145 10.50 2.60 -22.90
CA MET A 145 9.37 2.68 -23.84
C MET A 145 9.24 4.01 -24.58
N GLY A 146 10.09 5.01 -24.25
CA GLY A 146 10.34 6.27 -24.95
C GLY A 146 9.28 6.78 -25.96
N VAL A 147 8.65 7.93 -25.66
CA VAL A 147 7.78 8.79 -26.51
C VAL A 147 6.54 8.12 -27.13
N SER A 148 6.49 6.80 -27.30
CA SER A 148 5.36 6.10 -27.91
C SER A 148 4.07 6.17 -27.07
N ILE A 149 4.23 6.17 -25.75
CA ILE A 149 3.14 6.27 -24.77
C ILE A 149 3.62 7.19 -23.64
N ASN A 150 2.82 8.18 -23.25
CA ASN A 150 3.15 9.00 -22.09
C ASN A 150 3.18 8.09 -20.83
N PRO A 151 4.33 7.95 -20.15
CA PRO A 151 4.53 6.99 -19.06
C PRO A 151 3.65 7.33 -17.84
N GLU A 152 3.24 8.60 -17.72
CA GLU A 152 2.30 9.10 -16.73
C GLU A 152 0.97 8.34 -16.72
N TYR A 153 0.47 7.93 -17.90
CA TYR A 153 -0.77 7.16 -18.02
C TYR A 153 -0.62 5.70 -17.57
N VAL A 154 0.60 5.18 -17.48
CA VAL A 154 0.88 3.83 -16.94
C VAL A 154 1.06 3.90 -15.43
N MET A 155 1.79 4.91 -14.95
CA MET A 155 2.06 5.08 -13.51
C MET A 155 0.79 5.44 -12.72
N MET A 156 -0.18 6.13 -13.32
CA MET A 156 -1.44 6.49 -12.66
C MET A 156 -2.32 5.31 -12.26
N PRO A 157 -2.78 4.41 -13.17
CA PRO A 157 -3.62 3.28 -12.80
C PRO A 157 -2.88 2.32 -11.86
N LEU A 158 -1.56 2.21 -12.03
CA LEU A 158 -0.69 1.42 -11.17
C LEU A 158 -0.67 1.93 -9.73
N SER A 159 -0.40 3.23 -9.55
CA SER A 159 -0.43 3.88 -8.23
C SER A 159 -1.84 3.93 -7.64
N LEU A 160 -2.88 3.99 -8.47
CA LEU A 160 -4.27 3.90 -8.03
C LEU A 160 -4.60 2.51 -7.49
N PHE A 161 -4.14 1.44 -8.15
CA PHE A 161 -4.33 0.08 -7.68
C PHE A 161 -3.65 -0.14 -6.32
N VAL A 162 -2.42 0.36 -6.16
CA VAL A 162 -1.69 0.34 -4.88
C VAL A 162 -2.47 1.12 -3.81
N ALA A 163 -2.83 2.37 -4.08
CA ALA A 163 -3.56 3.21 -3.12
C ALA A 163 -4.93 2.62 -2.76
N LEU A 164 -5.65 2.01 -3.71
CA LEU A 164 -6.95 1.40 -3.48
C LEU A 164 -6.84 0.15 -2.59
N SER A 165 -5.78 -0.64 -2.75
CA SER A 165 -5.49 -1.78 -1.87
C SER A 165 -5.33 -1.33 -0.41
N PHE A 166 -4.62 -0.23 -0.18
CA PHE A 166 -4.53 0.38 1.16
C PHE A 166 -5.85 0.96 1.64
N VAL A 167 -6.58 1.68 0.79
CA VAL A 167 -7.85 2.32 1.15
C VAL A 167 -8.89 1.28 1.57
N LEU A 168 -8.93 0.12 0.93
CA LEU A 168 -9.81 -1.01 1.26
C LEU A 168 -9.59 -1.55 2.68
N TYR A 169 -8.35 -1.49 3.19
CA TYR A 169 -8.03 -1.94 4.54
C TYR A 169 -8.15 -0.85 5.61
N THR A 170 -8.31 0.42 5.22
CA THR A 170 -8.51 1.52 6.19
C THR A 170 -9.89 1.43 6.84
N VAL A 171 -9.93 0.77 7.99
CA VAL A 171 -10.99 0.98 8.98
C VAL A 171 -10.82 2.41 9.53
N CYS A 172 -11.94 3.12 9.76
CA CYS A 172 -12.10 4.57 10.05
C CYS A 172 -11.14 5.23 11.09
N ARG A 173 -10.25 4.47 11.74
CA ARG A 173 -9.15 4.98 12.56
C ARG A 173 -7.92 5.29 11.67
N THR A 174 -8.15 6.19 10.72
CA THR A 174 -7.27 6.64 9.63
C THR A 174 -5.89 7.12 10.07
N GLU A 175 -5.73 7.63 11.29
CA GLU A 175 -4.45 8.24 11.69
C GLU A 175 -3.33 7.23 11.95
N CYS A 176 -3.64 6.06 12.52
CA CYS A 176 -2.59 5.07 12.85
C CYS A 176 -2.12 4.29 11.61
N SER A 177 -3.02 3.85 10.74
CA SER A 177 -2.60 3.09 9.54
C SER A 177 -1.83 3.97 8.55
N ILE A 178 -2.25 5.22 8.34
CA ILE A 178 -1.51 6.14 7.47
C ILE A 178 -0.16 6.51 8.10
N ALA A 179 -0.10 6.72 9.42
CA ALA A 179 1.17 6.99 10.10
C ALA A 179 2.13 5.78 10.05
N ILE A 180 1.64 4.56 10.25
CA ILE A 180 2.45 3.34 10.14
C ILE A 180 2.93 3.14 8.71
N PHE A 181 2.03 3.32 7.72
CA PHE A 181 2.39 3.18 6.32
C PHE A 181 3.37 4.26 5.86
N ALA A 182 3.15 5.52 6.25
CA ALA A 182 4.08 6.61 6.00
C ALA A 182 5.41 6.38 6.71
N PHE A 183 5.42 5.91 7.96
CA PHE A 183 6.64 5.60 8.70
C PHE A 183 7.42 4.44 8.05
N LEU A 184 6.75 3.39 7.59
CA LEU A 184 7.37 2.26 6.89
C LEU A 184 7.92 2.68 5.53
N LEU A 185 7.17 3.50 4.77
CA LEU A 185 7.66 4.04 3.50
C LEU A 185 8.83 4.99 3.71
N PHE A 186 8.71 5.99 4.59
CA PHE A 186 9.78 6.96 4.86
C PHE A 186 11.02 6.29 5.46
N GLY A 187 10.85 5.37 6.42
CA GLY A 187 11.96 4.63 7.01
C GLY A 187 12.71 3.77 6.00
N LYS A 188 12.03 3.24 4.98
CA LYS A 188 12.67 2.45 3.92
C LYS A 188 13.22 3.30 2.77
N ILE A 189 12.59 4.44 2.47
CA ILE A 189 13.13 5.45 1.55
C ILE A 189 14.47 5.96 2.07
N ASP A 190 14.59 6.25 3.38
CA ASP A 190 15.83 6.73 3.98
C ASP A 190 16.96 5.68 3.87
N GLY A 191 16.65 4.40 4.14
CA GLY A 191 17.61 3.30 3.95
C GLY A 191 18.05 3.10 2.49
N SER A 192 17.11 3.22 1.53
CA SER A 192 17.44 3.09 0.10
C SER A 192 18.28 4.26 -0.42
N ARG A 193 18.05 5.47 0.12
CA ARG A 193 18.86 6.66 -0.17
C ARG A 193 20.30 6.48 0.34
N GLU A 194 20.47 5.93 1.53
CA GLU A 194 21.78 5.67 2.13
C GLU A 194 22.61 4.68 1.32
N GLU A 195 21.99 3.59 0.83
CA GLU A 195 22.67 2.62 -0.04
C GLU A 195 23.05 3.23 -1.39
N ARG A 196 22.16 4.01 -2.03
CA ARG A 196 22.44 4.65 -3.34
C ARG A 196 23.57 5.68 -3.26
N VAL A 197 23.66 6.42 -2.15
CA VAL A 197 24.76 7.38 -1.90
C VAL A 197 26.06 6.64 -1.64
N ARG A 198 26.03 5.54 -0.88
CA ARG A 198 27.19 4.69 -0.63
C ARG A 198 27.75 4.09 -1.92
N ASP A 199 26.88 3.63 -2.81
CA ASP A 199 27.24 2.99 -4.08
C ASP A 199 27.78 4.02 -5.11
N LYS A 200 27.23 5.24 -5.13
CA LYS A 200 27.82 6.37 -5.89
C LYS A 200 29.20 6.76 -5.35
N ASN A 201 29.37 6.84 -4.03
CA ASN A 201 30.66 7.15 -3.41
C ASN A 201 31.69 6.05 -3.66
N PHE A 202 31.28 4.78 -3.68
CA PHE A 202 32.13 3.65 -4.03
C PHE A 202 32.57 3.70 -5.50
N LYS A 203 31.66 4.00 -6.43
CA LYS A 203 32.02 4.21 -7.85
C LYS A 203 32.95 5.40 -8.06
N LEU A 204 32.72 6.53 -7.39
CA LEU A 204 33.61 7.70 -7.47
C LEU A 204 35.00 7.41 -6.90
N SER A 205 35.10 6.69 -5.78
CA SER A 205 36.40 6.30 -5.21
C SER A 205 37.13 5.27 -6.07
N SER A 206 36.42 4.39 -6.78
CA SER A 206 37.02 3.47 -7.75
C SER A 206 37.52 4.16 -9.03
N LEU A 207 36.84 5.24 -9.48
CA LEU A 207 37.26 6.06 -10.62
C LEU A 207 38.42 7.01 -10.26
N ALA A 208 38.50 7.47 -9.01
CA ALA A 208 39.62 8.28 -8.51
C ALA A 208 40.90 7.47 -8.27
N LEU A 209 40.83 6.13 -8.31
CA LEU A 209 41.96 5.22 -8.13
C LEU A 209 42.52 4.66 -9.44
N GLN A 210 42.00 5.07 -10.60
CA GLN A 210 42.63 4.76 -11.89
C GLN A 210 43.65 5.86 -12.24
N PRO A 211 44.95 5.53 -12.38
CA PRO A 211 46.01 6.50 -12.70
C PRO A 211 45.94 7.03 -14.13
#